data_AF-A0A954HM61-F1
#
_entry.id   AF-A0A954HM61-F1
#
_cell.length_a   1.000
_cell.length_b   1.000
_cell.length_c   1.000
_cell.angle_alpha   90.00
_cell.angle_beta   90.00
_cell.angle_gamma   90.00
#
_symmetry.space_group_name_H-M   'P 1'
#
loop_
_entity.id
_entity.type
_entity.pdbx_description
1 polymer ?
#
loop_
_entity_poly.entity_id
_entity_poly.type
_entity_poly.pdbx_seq_one_letter_code
_entity_poly.pdbx_strand_id
1 'polypeptide(L)'
;MQAFFSLRTLAASVFAAAALSVSASVATAGDYCHAPYVPQCHYKTVTVYEAVKKPCVHYVTKYDHCGEPYYAKIVTWKVVQVPVQKQVKVCY
;
A
#
# COMPACT_ATOMS: atom_id res chain seq x y z
N MET A 1 15.49 2.67 73.30
CA MET A 1 14.46 3.64 72.89
C MET A 1 14.27 3.52 71.39
N GLN A 2 13.01 3.43 70.98
CA GLN A 2 12.54 3.02 69.66
C GLN A 2 12.93 4.00 68.54
N ALA A 3 13.17 3.48 67.34
CA ALA A 3 12.91 4.19 66.09
C ALA A 3 12.58 3.19 64.96
N PHE A 4 11.28 2.93 64.85
CA PHE A 4 10.48 2.56 63.67
C PHE A 4 11.23 2.24 62.36
N PHE A 5 11.27 0.95 62.01
CA PHE A 5 11.40 0.54 60.61
C PHE A 5 10.08 0.84 59.88
N SER A 6 10.13 1.82 58.98
CA SER A 6 9.02 2.16 58.08
C SER A 6 8.77 1.01 57.10
N LEU A 7 7.57 0.42 57.20
CA LEU A 7 7.08 -0.70 56.41
C LEU A 7 6.84 -0.38 54.91
N ARG A 8 7.33 0.77 54.41
CA ARG A 8 6.98 1.31 53.08
C ARG A 8 8.13 1.35 52.07
N THR A 9 9.36 1.02 52.45
CA THR A 9 10.51 1.02 51.53
C THR A 9 11.01 -0.38 51.15
N LEU A 10 10.27 -1.43 51.50
CA LEU A 10 10.52 -2.83 51.12
C LEU A 10 9.89 -3.24 49.77
N ALA A 11 9.48 -2.28 48.94
CA ALA A 11 8.76 -2.53 47.68
C ALA A 11 9.54 -2.07 46.42
N ALA A 12 10.85 -1.84 46.51
CA ALA A 12 11.64 -1.31 45.40
C ALA A 12 12.81 -2.21 44.94
N SER A 13 12.92 -3.46 45.40
CA SER A 13 14.09 -4.30 45.10
C SER A 13 13.80 -5.76 44.74
N VAL A 14 12.56 -6.11 44.36
CA VAL A 14 12.22 -7.48 43.92
C VAL A 14 12.13 -7.60 42.38
N PHE A 15 12.28 -6.51 41.64
CA PHE A 15 12.25 -6.51 40.16
C PHE A 15 13.64 -6.58 39.50
N ALA A 16 14.66 -7.10 40.20
CA ALA A 16 16.04 -7.15 39.68
C ALA A 16 16.75 -8.51 39.86
N ALA A 17 16.04 -9.60 40.18
CA ALA A 17 16.65 -10.91 40.39
C ALA A 17 15.84 -12.09 39.79
N ALA A 18 15.05 -11.83 38.74
CA ALA A 18 14.48 -12.87 37.87
C ALA A 18 15.07 -12.82 36.46
N ALA A 19 16.18 -12.11 36.27
CA ALA A 19 17.06 -12.28 35.13
C ALA A 19 18.03 -13.43 35.47
N LEU A 20 18.26 -14.35 34.53
CA LEU A 20 19.25 -15.45 34.55
C LEU A 20 18.81 -16.86 34.98
N SER A 21 17.56 -17.27 34.73
CA SER A 21 17.30 -18.70 34.58
C SER A 21 16.12 -18.96 33.67
N VAL A 22 16.31 -19.88 32.72
CA VAL A 22 15.35 -20.38 31.72
C VAL A 22 15.36 -19.65 30.38
N SER A 23 16.39 -19.91 29.57
CA SER A 23 16.20 -20.24 28.15
C SER A 23 17.50 -20.83 27.58
N ALA A 24 17.81 -22.06 28.01
CA ALA A 24 18.72 -22.93 27.26
C ALA A 24 17.97 -23.37 25.99
N SER A 25 18.07 -22.58 24.93
CA SER A 25 17.58 -22.96 23.61
C SER A 25 18.46 -24.08 23.07
N VAL A 26 17.91 -25.30 23.05
CA VAL A 26 18.50 -26.44 22.32
C VAL A 26 18.62 -26.06 20.84
N ALA A 27 19.85 -25.95 20.35
CA ALA A 27 20.11 -25.85 18.92
C ALA A 27 19.83 -27.22 18.29
N THR A 28 18.63 -27.40 17.74
CA THR A 28 18.33 -28.54 16.88
C THR A 28 18.89 -28.27 15.49
N ALA A 29 19.95 -28.99 15.10
CA ALA A 29 20.30 -29.15 13.70
C ALA A 29 19.25 -30.06 13.05
N GLY A 30 18.15 -29.46 12.59
CA GLY A 30 17.17 -30.17 11.77
C GLY A 30 17.73 -30.30 10.36
N ASP A 31 17.86 -31.53 9.87
CA ASP A 31 18.02 -31.81 8.44
C ASP A 31 16.83 -31.18 7.70
N TYR A 32 17.03 -30.00 7.12
CA TYR A 32 16.03 -29.32 6.29
C TYR A 32 16.02 -29.95 4.88
N CYS A 33 15.79 -31.26 4.84
CA CYS A 33 15.50 -31.98 3.61
C CYS A 33 14.08 -31.61 3.19
N HIS A 34 13.99 -30.83 2.10
CA HIS A 34 12.77 -30.43 1.39
C HIS A 34 11.81 -29.49 2.13
N ALA A 35 12.17 -28.21 2.21
CA ALA A 35 11.14 -27.18 2.25
C ALA A 35 10.23 -27.32 1.01
N PRO A 36 8.88 -27.32 1.15
CA PRO A 36 8.01 -27.24 -0.01
C PRO A 36 8.37 -25.96 -0.77
N TYR A 37 8.52 -26.05 -2.09
CA TYR A 37 8.74 -24.89 -2.94
C TYR A 37 7.60 -23.89 -2.71
N VAL A 38 7.87 -22.83 -1.93
CA VAL A 38 6.92 -21.74 -1.73
C VAL A 38 7.16 -20.77 -2.89
N PRO A 39 6.20 -20.61 -3.82
CA PRO A 39 6.38 -19.71 -4.94
C PRO A 39 6.59 -18.29 -4.41
N GLN A 40 7.66 -17.65 -4.85
CA GLN A 40 7.99 -16.30 -4.41
C GLN A 40 7.13 -15.31 -5.18
N CYS A 41 6.14 -14.75 -4.50
CA CYS A 41 5.27 -13.75 -5.09
C CYS A 41 5.80 -12.33 -4.86
N HIS A 42 5.83 -11.52 -5.90
CA HIS A 42 6.10 -10.09 -5.80
C HIS A 42 5.10 -9.30 -6.65
N TYR A 43 4.93 -8.02 -6.32
CA TYR A 43 4.13 -7.11 -7.13
C TYR A 43 5.01 -6.47 -8.19
N LYS A 44 4.56 -6.55 -9.44
CA LYS A 44 5.19 -5.89 -10.59
C LYS A 44 4.27 -4.80 -11.11
N THR A 45 4.82 -3.62 -11.34
CA THR A 45 4.11 -2.55 -12.03
C THR A 45 4.11 -2.82 -13.52
N VAL A 46 2.93 -2.85 -14.12
CA VAL A 46 2.72 -3.01 -15.57
C VAL A 46 1.90 -1.84 -16.11
N THR A 47 2.20 -1.44 -17.34
CA THR A 47 1.41 -0.45 -18.06
C THR A 47 0.29 -1.16 -18.79
N VAL A 48 -0.96 -0.82 -18.46
CA VAL A 48 -2.16 -1.33 -19.11
C VAL A 48 -2.84 -0.17 -19.82
N TYR A 49 -3.44 -0.42 -20.99
CA TYR A 49 -4.23 0.59 -21.69
C TYR A 49 -5.71 0.44 -21.33
N GLU A 50 -6.29 1.51 -20.81
CA GLU A 50 -7.71 1.56 -20.46
C GLU A 50 -8.48 2.49 -21.39
N ALA A 51 -9.68 2.06 -21.77
CA ALA A 51 -10.61 2.84 -22.55
C ALA A 51 -11.28 3.89 -21.66
N VAL A 52 -10.94 5.17 -21.88
CA VAL A 52 -11.49 6.30 -21.14
C VAL A 52 -12.27 7.20 -22.09
N LYS A 53 -13.49 7.58 -21.69
CA LYS A 53 -14.31 8.55 -22.41
C LYS A 53 -13.81 9.97 -22.11
N LYS A 54 -13.32 10.68 -23.12
CA LYS A 54 -12.81 12.06 -23.01
C LYS A 54 -13.66 13.02 -23.84
N PRO A 55 -13.94 14.23 -23.33
CA PRO A 55 -14.63 15.25 -24.09
C PRO A 55 -13.67 15.84 -25.14
N CYS A 56 -14.18 16.05 -26.35
CA CYS A 56 -13.50 16.77 -27.42
C CYS A 56 -14.31 18.02 -27.73
N VAL A 57 -13.65 19.18 -27.74
CA VAL A 57 -14.30 20.46 -28.02
C VAL A 57 -13.98 20.85 -29.45
N HIS A 58 -15.02 21.10 -30.23
CA HIS A 58 -14.94 21.61 -31.59
C HIS A 58 -15.61 22.98 -31.64
N TYR A 59 -15.02 23.90 -32.40
CA TYR A 59 -15.65 25.16 -32.74
C TYR A 59 -16.03 25.08 -34.21
N VAL A 60 -17.31 25.28 -34.51
CA VAL A 60 -17.82 25.33 -35.88
C VAL A 60 -18.38 26.71 -36.16
N THR A 61 -18.13 27.21 -37.36
CA THR A 61 -18.79 28.43 -37.83
C THR A 61 -20.22 28.09 -38.22
N LYS A 62 -21.18 28.80 -37.64
CA LYS A 62 -22.59 28.78 -38.02
C LYS A 62 -22.99 30.18 -38.49
N TYR A 63 -24.07 30.26 -39.23
CA TYR A 63 -24.66 31.50 -39.70
C TYR A 63 -26.01 31.70 -39.04
N ASP A 64 -26.31 32.93 -38.63
CA ASP A 64 -27.62 33.28 -38.10
C ASP A 64 -28.64 33.52 -39.24
N HIS A 65 -29.84 33.99 -38.89
CA HIS A 65 -30.87 34.32 -39.87
C HIS A 65 -30.52 35.50 -40.81
N CYS A 66 -29.58 36.36 -40.41
CA CYS A 66 -29.07 37.47 -41.21
C CYS A 66 -27.85 37.09 -42.07
N GLY A 67 -27.30 35.88 -41.88
CA GLY A 67 -26.08 35.43 -42.54
C GLY A 67 -24.79 35.89 -41.84
N GLU A 68 -24.88 36.36 -40.59
CA GLU A 68 -23.70 36.70 -39.79
C GLU A 68 -23.04 35.44 -39.20
N PRO A 69 -21.71 35.27 -39.37
CA PRO A 69 -21.01 34.11 -38.84
C PRO A 69 -20.80 34.23 -37.32
N TYR A 70 -21.02 33.13 -36.61
CA TYR A 70 -20.67 33.00 -35.20
C TYR A 70 -20.05 31.64 -34.90
N TYR A 71 -19.24 31.56 -33.85
CA TYR A 71 -18.63 30.30 -33.40
C TYR A 71 -19.55 29.57 -32.43
N ALA A 72 -19.97 28.36 -32.81
CA ALA A 72 -20.69 27.45 -31.94
C ALA A 72 -19.73 26.41 -31.35
N LYS A 73 -19.73 26.27 -30.03
CA LYS A 73 -19.00 25.22 -29.32
C LYS A 73 -19.79 23.92 -29.37
N ILE A 74 -19.19 22.87 -29.92
CA ILE A 74 -19.72 21.50 -29.91
C ILE A 74 -18.83 20.66 -29.01
N VAL A 75 -19.43 20.01 -28.02
CA VAL A 75 -18.75 19.04 -27.15
C VAL A 75 -19.13 17.64 -27.61
N THR A 76 -18.17 16.92 -28.17
CA THR A 76 -18.31 15.51 -28.52
C THR A 76 -17.57 14.65 -27.51
N TRP A 77 -17.80 13.34 -27.54
CA TRP A 77 -17.10 12.40 -26.67
C TRP A 77 -16.41 11.33 -27.50
N LYS A 78 -15.13 11.09 -27.20
CA LYS A 78 -14.34 10.04 -27.84
C LYS A 78 -13.82 9.08 -26.78
N VAL A 79 -13.83 7.79 -27.10
CA VAL A 79 -13.13 6.78 -26.30
C VAL A 79 -11.68 6.75 -26.75
N VAL A 80 -10.76 6.95 -25.81
CA VAL A 80 -9.32 6.92 -26.06
C VAL A 80 -8.66 5.90 -25.13
N GLN A 81 -7.60 5.27 -25.62
CA GLN A 81 -6.77 4.37 -24.82
C GLN A 81 -5.75 5.19 -24.04
N VAL A 82 -5.79 5.10 -22.71
CA VAL A 82 -4.87 5.82 -21.82
C VAL A 82 -4.00 4.81 -21.09
N PRO A 83 -2.66 4.99 -21.09
CA PRO A 83 -1.77 4.13 -20.32
C PRO A 83 -1.96 4.41 -18.82
N VAL A 84 -2.25 3.36 -18.05
CA VAL A 84 -2.33 3.40 -16.59
C VAL A 84 -1.36 2.37 -15.99
N GLN A 85 -0.75 2.73 -14.87
CA GLN A 85 0.12 1.81 -14.13
C GLN A 85 -0.72 0.99 -13.16
N LYS A 86 -0.61 -0.34 -13.25
CA LYS A 86 -1.26 -1.27 -12.33
C LYS A 86 -0.24 -2.20 -11.70
N GLN A 87 -0.46 -2.55 -10.44
CA GLN A 87 0.32 -3.58 -9.77
C GLN A 87 -0.33 -4.94 -10.00
N VAL A 88 0.44 -5.87 -10.55
CA VAL A 88 0.04 -7.26 -10.77
C VAL A 88 0.91 -8.15 -9.89
N LYS A 89 0.28 -9.08 -9.17
CA LYS A 89 0.99 -10.09 -8.38
C LYS A 89 1.51 -11.17 -9.32
N VAL A 90 2.83 -11.36 -9.35
CA VAL A 90 3.51 -12.39 -10.12
C VAL A 90 4.16 -13.35 -9.14
N CYS A 91 3.92 -14.66 -9.33
CA CYS A 91 4.51 -15.71 -8.51
C CYS A 91 5.28 -16.66 -9.44
N TYR A 92 6.53 -16.96 -9.08
CA TYR A 92 7.38 -17.95 -9.75
C TYR A 92 7.74 -19.09 -8.82
#